data_AF-A0A9D0I9Y6-F1
#
_entry.id   AF-A0A9D0I9Y6-F1
#
_cell.length_a   1.000
_cell.length_b   1.000
_cell.length_c   1.000
_cell.angle_alpha   90.00
_cell.angle_beta   90.00
_cell.angle_gamma   90.00
#
_symmetry.space_group_name_H-M   'P 1'
#
loop_
_entity.id
_entity.type
_entity.pdbx_description
1 polymer ?
#
loop_
_entity_poly.entity_id
_entity_poly.type
_entity_poly.pdbx_seq_one_letter_code
_entity_poly.pdbx_strand_id
1 'polypeptide(L)'
;MAGAKEIRTQISSIQKTQKITSAMEMVAAAKMRKAQDRMLATRPYAEKMRAVIGHLQLAHPEYRAAIMRDRPVRRVGYIIVSSDRGLCGGLNSNLF
;
A
#
# COMPACT_ATOMS: atom_id res chain seq x y z
N MET A 1 11.86 -48.70 10.50
CA MET A 1 12.23 -47.73 9.44
C MET A 1 11.13 -46.67 9.24
N ALA A 2 10.78 -45.91 10.30
CA ALA A 2 9.76 -44.84 10.20
C ALA A 2 10.40 -43.45 9.97
N GLY A 3 11.45 -43.12 10.73
CA GLY A 3 12.06 -41.77 10.69
C GLY A 3 12.69 -41.37 9.36
N ALA A 4 13.35 -42.29 8.63
CA ALA A 4 13.99 -41.95 7.35
C ALA A 4 12.97 -41.57 6.24
N LYS A 5 11.78 -42.20 6.26
CA LYS A 5 10.70 -41.90 5.30
C LYS A 5 10.01 -40.57 5.64
N GLU A 6 9.83 -40.29 6.93
CA GLU A 6 9.28 -39.02 7.41
C GLU A 6 10.19 -37.84 7.06
N ILE A 7 11.50 -37.96 7.32
CA ILE A 7 12.49 -36.94 6.95
C ILE A 7 12.45 -36.65 5.45
N ARG A 8 12.42 -37.70 4.61
CA ARG A 8 12.37 -37.53 3.14
C ARG A 8 11.08 -36.84 2.68
N THR A 9 9.97 -37.13 3.34
CA THR A 9 8.68 -36.46 3.10
C THR A 9 8.73 -34.99 3.50
N GLN A 10 9.31 -34.69 4.66
CA GLN A 10 9.44 -33.32 5.16
C GLN A 10 10.35 -32.47 4.25
N ILE A 11 11.46 -33.03 3.77
CA ILE A 11 12.35 -32.37 2.80
C ILE A 11 11.55 -32.02 1.52
N SER A 12 10.79 -32.96 0.98
CA SER A 12 9.98 -32.72 -0.21
C SER A 12 8.92 -31.63 0.02
N SER A 13 8.30 -31.60 1.21
CA SER A 13 7.33 -30.58 1.59
C SER A 13 7.96 -29.18 1.63
N ILE A 14 9.11 -29.03 2.31
CA ILE A 14 9.83 -27.75 2.41
C ILE A 14 10.30 -27.28 1.04
N GLN A 15 10.80 -28.18 0.19
CA GLN A 15 11.19 -27.83 -1.18
C GLN A 15 10.00 -27.32 -2.03
N LYS A 16 8.80 -27.87 -1.83
CA LYS A 16 7.59 -27.37 -2.50
C LYS A 16 7.21 -25.98 -1.97
N THR A 17 7.21 -25.79 -0.65
CA THR A 17 6.94 -24.48 -0.03
C THR A 17 7.92 -23.42 -0.51
N GLN A 18 9.22 -23.74 -0.58
CA GLN A 18 10.26 -22.84 -1.09
C GLN A 18 9.96 -22.37 -2.52
N LYS A 19 9.58 -23.30 -3.42
CA LYS A 19 9.22 -22.95 -4.80
C LYS A 19 8.00 -22.03 -4.86
N ILE A 20 6.98 -22.29 -4.02
CA ILE A 20 5.78 -21.45 -3.94
C ILE A 20 6.15 -20.05 -3.45
N THR A 21 6.91 -19.92 -2.38
CA THR A 21 7.30 -18.62 -1.83
C THR A 21 8.20 -17.84 -2.79
N SER A 22 9.12 -18.50 -3.50
CA SER A 22 9.94 -17.83 -4.53
C SER A 22 9.09 -17.32 -5.70
N ALA A 23 8.07 -18.08 -6.12
CA ALA A 23 7.13 -17.60 -7.13
C ALA A 23 6.30 -16.41 -6.62
N MET A 24 5.82 -16.47 -5.37
CA MET A 24 5.09 -15.37 -4.73
C MET A 24 5.93 -14.10 -4.62
N GLU A 25 7.20 -14.22 -4.27
CA GLU A 25 8.15 -13.11 -4.21
C GLU A 25 8.29 -12.42 -5.57
N MET A 26 8.52 -13.19 -6.64
CA MET A 26 8.60 -12.65 -8.01
C MET A 26 7.30 -11.96 -8.43
N VAL A 27 6.14 -12.54 -8.11
CA VAL A 27 4.83 -11.92 -8.39
C VAL A 27 4.65 -10.63 -7.59
N ALA A 28 5.07 -10.60 -6.33
CA ALA A 28 4.99 -9.41 -5.48
C ALA A 28 5.90 -8.30 -6.02
N ALA A 29 7.14 -8.63 -6.42
CA ALA A 29 8.06 -7.69 -7.04
C ALA A 29 7.50 -7.08 -8.34
N ALA A 30 6.91 -7.91 -9.21
CA ALA A 30 6.27 -7.45 -10.44
C ALA A 30 5.08 -6.51 -10.17
N LYS A 31 4.24 -6.84 -9.16
CA LYS A 31 3.11 -5.99 -8.75
C LYS A 31 3.58 -4.67 -8.16
N MET A 32 4.64 -4.68 -7.35
CA MET A 32 5.24 -3.48 -6.76
C MET A 32 5.76 -2.54 -7.85
N ARG A 33 6.51 -3.08 -8.82
CA ARG A 33 6.99 -2.30 -9.97
C ARG A 33 5.83 -1.67 -10.74
N LYS A 34 4.80 -2.45 -11.08
CA LYS A 34 3.59 -1.93 -11.75
C LYS A 34 2.85 -0.84 -10.95
N ALA A 35 2.90 -0.90 -9.61
CA ALA A 35 2.32 0.13 -8.76
C ALA A 35 3.18 1.41 -8.78
N GLN A 36 4.51 1.28 -8.72
CA GLN A 36 5.45 2.38 -8.84
C GLN A 36 5.31 3.10 -10.20
N ASP A 37 5.22 2.35 -11.29
CA ASP A 37 5.07 2.92 -12.64
C ASP A 37 3.76 3.73 -12.75
N ARG A 38 2.66 3.22 -12.19
CA ARG A 38 1.38 3.93 -12.14
C ARG A 38 1.44 5.21 -11.30
N MET A 39 2.13 5.16 -10.16
CA MET A 39 2.35 6.33 -9.32
C MET A 39 3.16 7.40 -10.07
N LEU A 40 4.25 7.00 -10.73
CA LEU A 40 5.10 7.91 -11.50
C LEU A 40 4.34 8.55 -12.67
N ALA A 41 3.55 7.76 -13.41
CA ALA A 41 2.73 8.29 -14.50
C ALA A 41 1.70 9.33 -14.04
N THR A 42 1.19 9.19 -12.81
CA THR A 42 0.19 10.13 -12.24
C THR A 42 0.83 11.38 -11.63
N ARG A 43 2.14 11.34 -11.35
CA ARG A 43 2.85 12.40 -10.62
C ARG A 43 2.74 13.80 -11.28
N PRO A 44 2.89 13.98 -12.60
CA PRO A 44 2.80 15.30 -13.22
C PRO A 44 1.43 15.97 -13.00
N TYR A 45 0.34 15.18 -13.02
CA TYR A 45 -1.00 15.68 -12.75
C TYR A 45 -1.13 16.18 -11.31
N ALA A 46 -0.66 15.38 -10.34
CA ALA A 46 -0.69 15.75 -8.93
C ALA A 46 0.12 17.02 -8.64
N GLU A 47 1.29 17.17 -9.27
CA GLU A 47 2.14 18.36 -9.13
C GLU A 47 1.47 19.61 -9.70
N LYS A 48 0.86 19.52 -10.89
CA LYS A 48 0.14 20.66 -11.48
C LYS A 48 -1.11 21.03 -10.70
N MET A 49 -1.89 20.04 -10.28
CA MET A 49 -3.06 20.28 -9.43
C MET A 49 -2.67 20.98 -8.13
N ARG A 50 -1.58 20.55 -7.48
CA ARG A 50 -1.09 21.19 -6.26
C ARG A 50 -0.65 22.63 -6.49
N ALA A 51 0.01 22.93 -7.62
CA ALA A 51 0.38 24.29 -7.99
C ALA A 51 -0.86 25.19 -8.19
N VAL A 52 -1.87 24.70 -8.91
CA VAL A 52 -3.12 25.45 -9.15
C VAL A 52 -3.86 25.72 -7.84
N ILE A 53 -4.04 24.68 -6.99
CA ILE A 53 -4.70 24.84 -5.69
C ILE A 53 -3.92 25.82 -4.80
N GLY A 54 -2.59 25.73 -4.80
CA GLY A 54 -1.73 26.66 -4.05
C GLY A 54 -1.91 28.11 -4.50
N HIS A 55 -1.97 28.37 -5.81
CA HIS A 55 -2.26 29.71 -6.33
C HIS A 55 -3.66 30.19 -5.95
N LEU A 56 -4.67 29.31 -6.01
CA LEU A 56 -6.04 29.64 -5.62
C LEU A 56 -6.18 29.97 -4.13
N GLN A 57 -5.36 29.39 -3.26
CA GLN A 57 -5.35 29.72 -1.84
C GLN A 57 -4.82 31.14 -1.56
N LEU A 58 -3.92 31.65 -2.41
CA LEU A 58 -3.35 32.99 -2.30
C LEU A 58 -4.24 34.06 -2.94
N ALA A 59 -5.08 33.68 -3.91
CA ALA A 59 -6.18 34.53 -4.31
C ALA A 59 -7.09 34.71 -3.07
N HIS A 60 -7.57 35.92 -2.81
CA HIS A 60 -8.54 36.19 -1.75
C HIS A 60 -9.96 36.18 -2.35
N PRO A 61 -10.57 35.02 -2.64
CA PRO A 61 -11.91 34.99 -3.18
C PRO A 61 -12.92 35.43 -2.10
N GLU A 62 -13.93 36.18 -2.52
CA GLU A 62 -15.08 36.52 -1.67
C GLU A 62 -15.83 35.26 -1.20
N TYR A 63 -15.77 34.17 -1.99
CA TYR A 63 -16.37 32.88 -1.68
C TYR A 63 -15.35 31.87 -1.14
N ARG A 64 -15.62 31.30 0.05
CA ARG A 64 -14.87 30.17 0.62
C ARG A 64 -15.67 28.88 0.58
N ALA A 65 -15.14 27.87 -0.11
CA ALA A 65 -15.69 26.51 -0.13
C ALA A 65 -15.75 25.90 1.29
N ALA A 66 -16.73 25.05 1.55
CA ALA A 66 -16.97 24.46 2.88
C ALA A 66 -15.75 23.71 3.45
N ILE A 67 -14.96 23.06 2.59
CA ILE A 67 -13.73 22.33 2.98
C ILE A 67 -12.56 23.25 3.37
N MET A 68 -12.63 24.55 3.05
CA MET A 68 -11.60 25.55 3.39
C MET A 68 -11.97 26.41 4.61
N ARG A 69 -13.13 26.15 5.23
CA ARG A 69 -13.59 26.89 6.41
C ARG A 69 -13.08 26.21 7.67
N ASP A 70 -12.48 27.01 8.55
CA ASP A 70 -12.16 26.54 9.89
C ASP A 70 -13.45 26.35 10.69
N ARG A 71 -13.53 25.27 11.44
CA ARG A 71 -14.72 24.90 12.22
C ARG A 71 -14.31 24.22 13.52
N PRO A 72 -15.06 24.42 14.62
CA PRO A 72 -14.77 23.72 15.86
C PRO A 72 -14.80 22.20 15.65
N VAL A 73 -13.73 21.53 16.06
CA VAL A 73 -13.57 20.08 15.90
C VAL A 73 -14.48 19.37 16.89
N ARG A 74 -15.55 18.75 16.39
CA ARG A 74 -16.47 17.92 17.20
C ARG A 74 -16.13 16.44 17.18
N ARG A 75 -15.58 15.97 16.05
CA ARG A 75 -15.19 14.58 15.79
C ARG A 75 -14.03 14.58 14.79
N VAL A 76 -13.12 13.63 14.94
CA VAL A 76 -11.99 13.38 14.03
C VAL A 76 -12.26 12.09 13.26
N GLY A 77 -12.10 12.13 11.95
CA GLY A 77 -12.18 10.95 11.10
C GLY A 77 -10.78 10.41 10.81
N TYR A 78 -10.60 9.10 10.95
CA TYR A 78 -9.38 8.41 10.53
C TYR A 78 -9.69 7.57 9.29
N ILE A 79 -8.79 7.61 8.30
CA ILE A 79 -8.83 6.73 7.14
C ILE A 79 -7.57 5.86 7.22
N ILE A 80 -7.77 4.55 7.41
CA ILE A 80 -6.70 3.57 7.47
C ILE A 80 -6.73 2.77 6.15
N VAL A 81 -5.58 2.67 5.48
CA VAL A 81 -5.45 1.93 4.23
C VAL A 81 -4.49 0.76 4.47
N SER A 82 -5.04 -0.46 4.50
CA SER A 82 -4.30 -1.71 4.78
C SER A 82 -4.24 -2.63 3.55
N SER A 83 -3.53 -3.75 3.66
CA SER A 83 -3.57 -4.79 2.62
C SER A 83 -4.79 -5.71 2.77
N ASP A 84 -5.41 -6.09 1.65
CA ASP A 84 -6.48 -7.12 1.64
C ASP A 84 -5.95 -8.54 1.84
N ARG A 85 -4.65 -8.75 1.60
CA ARG A 85 -3.98 -10.07 1.67
C ARG A 85 -3.08 -10.17 2.90
N GLY A 86 -2.97 -11.38 3.43
CA GLY A 86 -1.98 -11.77 4.43
C GLY A 86 -0.60 -12.07 3.84
N LEU A 87 0.29 -12.65 4.66
CA LEU A 87 1.71 -12.88 4.32
C LEU A 87 2.44 -11.58 3.92
N CYS A 88 2.05 -10.46 4.53
CA CYS A 88 2.61 -9.12 4.31
C CYS A 88 3.69 -8.74 5.33
N GLY A 89 4.29 -9.73 6.01
CA GLY A 89 5.21 -9.50 7.12
C GLY A 89 4.51 -8.74 8.26
N GLY A 90 5.19 -7.74 8.82
CA GLY A 90 4.66 -6.90 9.90
C GLY A 90 3.81 -5.71 9.44
N LEU A 91 3.47 -5.57 8.15
CA LEU A 91 2.81 -4.37 7.61
C LEU A 91 1.52 -4.03 8.36
N ASN A 92 0.56 -4.96 8.38
CA ASN A 92 -0.75 -4.71 9.00
C ASN A 92 -0.65 -4.63 10.52
N SER A 93 0.23 -5.42 11.15
CA SER A 93 0.45 -5.37 12.61
C SER A 93 1.03 -4.05 13.10
N ASN A 94 1.80 -3.34 12.27
CA ASN A 94 2.31 -2.01 12.60
C ASN A 94 1.34 -0.87 12.24
N LEU A 95 0.30 -1.17 11.44
CA LEU A 95 -0.64 -0.17 10.93
C LEU A 95 -1.85 0.04 11.87
N PHE A 96 -2.27 -1.02 12.55
CA PHE A 96 -3.37 -1.04 13.52
C PHE A 96 -2.84 -0.98 14.95
#